data_AF-A0A4R4V0C9-F1
#
_entry.id   AF-A0A4R4V0C9-F1
#
_cell.length_a   1.000
_cell.length_b   1.000
_cell.length_c   1.000
_cell.angle_alpha   90.00
_cell.angle_beta   90.00
_cell.angle_gamma   90.00
#
_symmetry.space_group_name_H-M   'P 1'
#
loop_
_entity.id
_entity.type
_entity.pdbx_description
1 polymer ?
#
loop_
_entity_poly.entity_id
_entity_poly.type
_entity_poly.pdbx_seq_one_letter_code
_entity_poly.pdbx_strand_id
1 'polypeptide(L)'
;MRSSVMRATILTATAITLTFGLVGCGGDDVDKADLVSKIKSEPEFKEIPSNVADDVVNCMADVALKHADKADLKSYVDGKIKMDEVKGVGADNKEATAAAGKCGEMAVK
;
A
#
# COMPACT_ATOMS: atom_id res chain seq x y z
N MET A 1 -59.97 13.44 17.09
CA MET A 1 -58.60 13.45 17.64
C MET A 1 -58.18 12.00 17.81
N ARG A 2 -57.28 11.51 16.96
CA ARG A 2 -56.97 10.08 16.77
C ARG A 2 -55.84 9.62 17.68
N SER A 3 -56.04 8.40 18.15
CA SER A 3 -55.35 7.60 19.15
C SER A 3 -53.85 7.36 18.95
N SER A 4 -53.21 7.18 20.11
CA SER A 4 -52.24 6.13 20.44
C SER A 4 -50.97 5.96 19.59
N VAL A 5 -49.88 6.37 20.24
CA VAL A 5 -48.48 5.97 20.09
C VAL A 5 -48.33 4.51 19.63
N MET A 6 -47.93 4.31 18.38
CA MET A 6 -47.44 3.02 17.89
C MET A 6 -46.03 2.78 18.43
N ARG A 7 -45.91 1.76 19.29
CA ARG A 7 -44.66 1.04 19.52
C ARG A 7 -44.25 0.37 18.21
N ALA A 8 -43.22 0.89 17.55
CA ALA A 8 -42.55 0.21 16.45
C ALA A 8 -41.23 -0.35 16.96
N THR A 9 -41.25 -1.65 17.14
CA THR A 9 -40.16 -2.54 17.54
C THR A 9 -39.00 -2.46 16.54
N ILE A 10 -37.80 -2.36 17.10
CA ILE A 10 -36.51 -2.49 16.44
C ILE A 10 -36.45 -3.82 15.68
N LEU A 11 -36.12 -3.79 14.38
CA LEU A 11 -35.64 -4.96 13.65
C LEU A 11 -34.44 -4.55 12.78
N THR A 12 -33.31 -4.91 13.35
CA THR A 12 -31.96 -5.00 12.83
C THR A 12 -31.95 -5.58 11.40
N ALA A 13 -31.55 -4.77 10.44
CA ALA A 13 -30.91 -5.24 9.22
C ALA A 13 -29.56 -4.54 9.14
N THR A 14 -28.57 -5.17 9.76
CA THR A 14 -27.16 -4.78 9.70
C THR A 14 -26.77 -4.77 8.22
N ALA A 15 -26.69 -3.56 7.65
CA ALA A 15 -26.15 -3.33 6.33
C ALA A 15 -24.68 -3.77 6.35
N ILE A 16 -24.40 -4.98 5.89
CA ILE A 16 -23.06 -5.38 5.47
C ILE A 16 -22.89 -4.85 4.05
N THR A 17 -22.87 -3.52 3.92
CA THR A 17 -22.14 -2.91 2.82
C THR A 17 -20.68 -3.24 3.07
N LEU A 18 -20.14 -4.14 2.24
CA LEU A 18 -18.71 -4.29 2.02
C LEU A 18 -18.19 -2.96 1.47
N THR A 19 -18.05 -1.96 2.33
CA THR A 19 -17.13 -0.83 2.14
C THR A 19 -15.73 -1.41 2.20
N PHE A 20 -15.31 -2.05 1.11
CA PHE A 20 -13.91 -2.20 0.81
C PHE A 20 -13.35 -0.80 0.57
N GLY A 21 -12.77 -0.26 1.64
CA GLY A 21 -11.50 0.46 1.52
C GLY A 21 -11.50 1.81 0.83
N LEU A 22 -12.55 2.62 0.98
CA LEU A 22 -12.41 4.07 0.76
C LEU A 22 -11.76 4.75 1.98
N VAL A 23 -10.56 4.30 2.35
CA VAL A 23 -9.63 5.06 3.21
C VAL A 23 -8.59 5.65 2.27
N GLY A 24 -8.67 6.96 2.02
CA GLY A 24 -7.72 7.63 1.14
C GLY A 24 -8.28 8.93 0.54
N CYS A 25 -8.73 9.82 1.41
CA CYS A 25 -9.05 11.20 1.08
C CYS A 25 -7.76 11.96 0.73
N GLY A 26 -7.68 12.55 -0.46
CA GLY A 26 -6.88 13.75 -0.77
C GLY A 26 -5.40 13.76 -0.36
N GLY A 27 -4.55 13.27 -1.26
CA GLY A 27 -3.11 13.48 -1.25
C GLY A 27 -2.54 12.94 -2.55
N ASP A 28 -1.98 13.81 -3.39
CA ASP A 28 -1.33 13.46 -4.66
C ASP A 28 -0.01 12.68 -4.46
N ASP A 29 0.36 12.42 -3.20
CA ASP A 29 1.58 11.73 -2.81
C ASP A 29 1.27 10.38 -2.16
N VAL A 30 2.13 9.40 -2.45
CA VAL A 30 2.07 8.06 -1.87
C VAL A 30 2.74 8.09 -0.50
N ASP A 31 2.00 7.72 0.55
CA ASP A 31 2.57 7.59 1.89
C ASP A 31 3.50 6.38 1.99
N LYS A 32 4.68 6.58 2.59
CA LYS A 32 5.65 5.50 2.82
C LYS A 32 5.05 4.32 3.58
N ALA A 33 4.20 4.60 4.57
CA ALA A 33 3.56 3.58 5.39
C ALA A 33 2.64 2.67 4.56
N ASP A 34 1.89 3.25 3.61
CA ASP A 34 0.99 2.49 2.74
C ASP A 34 1.78 1.65 1.74
N LEU A 35 2.85 2.21 1.18
CA LEU A 35 3.76 1.50 0.30
C LEU A 35 4.44 0.32 1.01
N VAL A 36 4.97 0.53 2.21
CA VAL A 36 5.57 -0.52 3.05
C VAL A 36 4.55 -1.63 3.36
N SER A 37 3.31 -1.25 3.69
CA SER A 37 2.24 -2.20 4.00
C SER A 37 1.86 -3.02 2.77
N LYS A 38 1.77 -2.40 1.59
CA LYS A 38 1.49 -3.09 0.34
C LYS A 38 2.61 -4.07 -0.02
N ILE A 39 3.87 -3.65 0.05
CA ILE A 39 5.03 -4.51 -0.25
C ILE A 39 5.04 -5.74 0.66
N LYS A 40 4.80 -5.59 1.97
CA LYS A 40 4.72 -6.73 2.91
C LYS A 40 3.55 -7.67 2.64
N SER A 41 2.49 -7.18 2.01
CA SER A 41 1.34 -8.01 1.64
C SER A 41 1.63 -8.93 0.46
N GLU A 42 2.66 -8.62 -0.34
CA GLU A 42 3.07 -9.44 -1.47
C GLU A 42 3.61 -10.80 -1.01
N PRO A 43 3.29 -11.88 -1.72
CA PRO A 43 3.70 -13.23 -1.33
C PRO A 43 5.22 -13.41 -1.29
N GLU A 44 5.95 -12.67 -2.13
CA GLU A 44 7.41 -12.67 -2.27
C GLU A 44 8.11 -12.24 -0.97
N PHE A 45 7.49 -11.33 -0.22
CA PHE A 45 8.02 -10.81 1.04
C PHE A 45 7.76 -11.75 2.22
N LYS A 46 6.92 -12.77 2.07
CA LYS A 46 6.69 -13.80 3.10
C LYS A 46 7.88 -14.74 3.25
N GLU A 47 8.74 -14.81 2.23
CA GLU A 47 9.96 -15.65 2.24
C GLU A 47 11.16 -14.90 2.83
N ILE A 48 11.05 -13.59 3.06
CA ILE A 48 12.12 -12.80 3.68
C ILE A 48 12.05 -12.99 5.22
N PRO A 49 13.18 -13.27 5.89
CA PRO A 49 13.23 -13.38 7.34
C PRO A 49 12.70 -12.11 8.02
N SER A 50 11.77 -12.27 8.96
CA SER A 50 11.04 -11.15 9.57
C SER A 50 11.94 -10.13 10.27
N ASN A 51 13.13 -10.56 10.71
CA ASN A 51 14.15 -9.75 11.38
C ASN A 51 14.88 -8.76 10.44
N VAL A 52 14.81 -8.96 9.12
CA VAL A 52 15.39 -8.03 8.12
C VAL A 52 14.35 -7.52 7.13
N ALA A 53 13.17 -8.16 7.07
CA ALA A 53 12.09 -7.78 6.17
C ALA A 53 11.65 -6.33 6.37
N ASP A 54 11.54 -5.85 7.60
CA ASP A 54 11.13 -4.46 7.86
C ASP A 54 12.15 -3.45 7.35
N ASP A 55 13.45 -3.68 7.55
CA ASP A 55 14.52 -2.78 7.10
C ASP A 55 14.66 -2.79 5.58
N VAL A 56 14.59 -3.96 4.96
CA VAL A 56 14.65 -4.14 3.50
C VAL A 56 13.45 -3.47 2.84
N VAL A 57 12.23 -3.68 3.36
CA VAL A 57 11.01 -3.07 2.83
C VAL A 57 11.02 -1.56 3.02
N ASN A 58 11.46 -1.06 4.17
CA ASN A 58 11.56 0.38 4.42
C ASN A 58 12.56 1.05 3.47
N CYS A 59 13.70 0.40 3.21
CA CYS A 59 14.70 0.87 2.26
C CYS A 59 14.14 0.88 0.82
N MET A 60 13.48 -0.21 0.41
CA MET A 60 12.81 -0.30 -0.90
C MET A 60 11.76 0.79 -1.09
N ALA A 61 10.96 1.07 -0.05
CA ALA A 61 9.96 2.13 -0.08
C ALA A 61 10.60 3.52 -0.21
N ASP A 62 11.73 3.81 0.47
CA ASP A 62 12.45 5.07 0.31
C ASP A 62 13.02 5.25 -1.10
N VAL A 63 13.54 4.17 -1.70
CA VAL A 63 14.05 4.19 -3.08
C VAL A 63 12.92 4.43 -4.07
N ALA A 64 11.80 3.71 -3.91
CA ALA A 64 10.62 3.87 -4.72
C ALA A 64 10.09 5.32 -4.67
N LEU A 65 9.92 5.89 -3.48
CA LEU A 65 9.42 7.27 -3.35
C LEU A 65 10.34 8.34 -3.98
N LYS A 66 11.64 8.04 -4.12
CA LYS A 66 12.62 8.95 -4.75
C LYS A 66 12.76 8.75 -6.25
N HIS A 67 12.61 7.51 -6.71
CA HIS A 67 13.02 7.10 -8.05
C HIS A 67 11.92 6.44 -8.87
N ALA A 68 10.72 6.23 -8.36
CA ALA A 68 9.59 5.73 -9.14
C ALA A 68 8.60 6.84 -9.50
N ASP A 69 7.86 6.60 -10.58
CA ASP A 69 6.76 7.45 -10.99
C ASP A 69 5.65 7.41 -9.93
N LYS A 70 5.24 8.59 -9.46
CA LYS A 70 4.28 8.70 -8.37
C LYS A 70 2.89 8.19 -8.75
N ALA A 71 2.48 8.34 -10.01
CA ALA A 71 1.17 7.86 -10.47
C ALA A 71 1.16 6.32 -10.56
N ASP A 72 2.27 5.73 -11.00
CA ASP A 72 2.44 4.28 -11.00
C ASP A 72 2.53 3.73 -9.56
N LEU A 73 3.29 4.38 -8.67
CA LEU A 73 3.33 3.98 -7.25
C LEU A 73 1.95 4.05 -6.59
N LYS A 74 1.17 5.09 -6.89
CA LYS A 74 -0.20 5.19 -6.39
C LYS A 74 -1.06 4.06 -6.94
N SER A 75 -0.94 3.77 -8.23
CA SER A 75 -1.64 2.66 -8.87
C SER A 75 -1.24 1.30 -8.29
N TYR A 76 0.01 1.13 -7.89
CA TYR A 76 0.50 -0.08 -7.21
C TYR A 76 -0.07 -0.22 -5.80
N VAL A 77 -0.04 0.85 -5.00
CA VAL A 77 -0.63 0.88 -3.65
C VAL A 77 -2.14 0.65 -3.69
N ASP A 78 -2.83 1.25 -4.66
CA ASP A 78 -4.25 1.03 -4.94
C ASP A 78 -4.55 -0.40 -5.46
N GLY A 79 -3.52 -1.20 -5.77
CA GLY A 79 -3.65 -2.56 -6.29
C GLY A 79 -4.13 -2.64 -7.76
N LYS A 80 -4.01 -1.57 -8.52
CA LYS A 80 -4.39 -1.48 -9.94
C LYS A 80 -3.33 -2.05 -10.88
N ILE A 81 -2.06 -1.92 -10.50
CA ILE A 81 -0.90 -2.46 -11.23
C ILE A 81 0.01 -3.22 -10.26
N LYS A 82 0.91 -4.03 -10.80
CA LYS A 82 1.95 -4.73 -10.02
C LYS A 82 3.22 -3.89 -9.90
N MET A 83 4.10 -4.28 -8.97
CA MET A 83 5.38 -3.59 -8.76
C MET A 83 6.28 -3.62 -10.01
N ASP A 84 6.23 -4.67 -10.82
CA ASP A 84 6.99 -4.78 -12.07
C ASP A 84 6.51 -3.81 -13.16
N GLU A 85 5.28 -3.27 -13.02
CA GLU A 85 4.71 -2.27 -13.91
C GLU A 85 5.05 -0.83 -13.46
N VAL A 86 5.63 -0.67 -12.27
CA VAL A 86 6.00 0.65 -11.73
C VAL A 86 7.24 1.18 -12.47
N LYS A 87 7.08 2.27 -13.20
CA LYS A 87 8.19 2.89 -13.93
C LYS A 87 9.07 3.70 -13.00
N GLY A 88 10.38 3.69 -13.27
CA GLY A 88 11.33 4.60 -12.64
C GLY A 88 11.31 5.99 -13.29
N VAL A 89 11.50 7.04 -12.48
CA VAL A 89 11.80 8.40 -12.94
C VAL A 89 13.30 8.57 -13.12
N GLY A 90 13.72 8.70 -14.38
CA GLY A 90 15.12 8.93 -14.75
C GLY A 90 15.49 8.28 -16.09
N ALA A 91 16.52 8.82 -16.77
CA ALA A 91 16.87 8.40 -18.12
C ALA A 91 17.42 6.95 -18.23
N ASP A 92 17.84 6.35 -17.10
CA ASP A 92 18.51 5.04 -17.10
C ASP A 92 18.17 4.14 -15.89
N ASN A 93 17.41 4.62 -14.89
CA ASN A 93 17.14 3.92 -13.62
C ASN A 93 18.36 3.35 -12.86
N LYS A 94 19.60 3.66 -13.27
CA LYS A 94 20.84 3.14 -12.68
C LYS A 94 20.98 3.46 -11.20
N GLU A 95 20.57 4.67 -10.80
CA GLU A 95 20.59 5.10 -9.39
C GLU A 95 19.56 4.35 -8.54
N ALA A 96 18.36 4.12 -9.10
CA ALA A 96 17.31 3.33 -8.47
C ALA A 96 17.78 1.88 -8.26
N THR A 97 18.37 1.26 -9.28
CA THR A 97 18.91 -0.11 -9.21
C THR A 97 20.05 -0.22 -8.21
N ALA A 98 20.98 0.74 -8.18
CA ALA A 98 22.07 0.75 -7.22
C ALA A 98 21.57 0.94 -5.77
N ALA A 99 20.58 1.79 -5.55
CA ALA A 99 19.99 2.01 -4.23
C ALA A 99 19.17 0.79 -3.76
N ALA A 100 18.36 0.20 -4.65
CA ALA A 100 17.62 -1.03 -4.39
C ALA A 100 18.57 -2.21 -4.10
N GLY A 101 19.68 -2.32 -4.83
CA GLY A 101 20.72 -3.32 -4.57
C GLY A 101 21.27 -3.25 -3.14
N LYS A 102 21.53 -2.03 -2.64
CA LYS A 102 21.95 -1.82 -1.25
C LYS A 102 20.90 -2.24 -0.22
N CYS A 103 19.61 -2.08 -0.54
CA CYS A 103 18.53 -2.57 0.31
C CYS A 103 18.53 -4.10 0.39
N GLY A 104 18.74 -4.79 -0.75
CA GLY A 104 18.83 -6.25 -0.80
C GLY A 104 20.04 -6.81 -0.06
N GLU A 105 21.18 -6.12 -0.06
CA GLU A 105 22.36 -6.50 0.73
C GLU A 105 22.08 -6.52 2.25
N MET A 106 21.07 -5.79 2.74
CA MET A 106 20.65 -5.83 4.14
C MET A 106 19.98 -7.16 4.51
N ALA A 107 19.41 -7.87 3.53
CA ALA A 107 18.76 -9.17 3.75
C ALA A 107 19.76 -10.34 3.86
N VAL A 108 20.99 -10.15 3.37
CA VAL A 108 22.03 -11.21 3.27
C VAL A 108 23.06 -11.12 4.40
N LYS A 109 22.94 -10.10 5.27
CA LYS A 109 23.88 -9.79 6.33
C LYS A 109 23.41 -10.28 7.69
#